data_AF-A0A1B6IZG1-F1
#
_entry.id   AF-A0A1B6IZG1-F1
#
_cell.length_a   1.000
_cell.length_b   1.000
_cell.length_c   1.000
_cell.angle_alpha   90.00
_cell.angle_beta   90.00
_cell.angle_gamma   90.00
#
_symmetry.space_group_name_H-M   'P 1'
#
loop_
_entity.id
_entity.type
_entity.pdbx_description
1 polymer ?
#
loop_
_entity_poly.entity_id
_entity_poly.type
_entity_poly.pdbx_seq_one_letter_code
_entity_poly.pdbx_strand_id
1 'polypeptide(L)'
;EIEKWMLPHMDYRHGREIRKYQHTLSAPQVDSVSLFVLLYSARSHLPGFKGGERIKMPYPKRGLPLTMPKRTKEDDEAMEKKRQAEKEEGRREWKKEQDRLAAERKKAEEERLAELARIEAERRAEEERLAEEARLAEEARLAEEARLAEEARLAEEARLAEEARIAEEKRKAEEKKKAAEAARKAEEARKAEEARKAEEARKAEEARKAEEARLAEEARLAEEARLAEEARIAEEKRKAEEKKKAA
;
A
#
# COMPACT_ATOMS: atom_id res chain seq x y z
N GLU A 1 -53.39 -14.32 22.13
CA GLU A 1 -52.01 -14.25 22.66
C GLU A 1 -51.20 -13.33 21.75
N ILE A 2 -51.42 -12.01 21.83
CA ILE A 2 -50.54 -11.02 22.48
C ILE A 2 -49.06 -11.15 22.05
N GLU A 3 -48.77 -10.40 20.98
CA GLU A 3 -47.62 -9.52 20.76
C GLU A 3 -46.20 -10.04 20.98
N LYS A 4 -45.60 -10.31 19.83
CA LYS A 4 -44.18 -10.42 19.53
C LYS A 4 -43.59 -9.01 19.33
N TRP A 5 -42.92 -8.46 20.34
CA TRP A 5 -41.91 -7.40 20.15
C TRP A 5 -40.65 -7.73 20.96
N MET A 6 -39.55 -7.88 20.22
CA MET A 6 -38.20 -8.13 20.71
C MET A 6 -37.57 -6.81 21.21
N LEU A 7 -36.92 -6.87 22.38
CA LEU A 7 -35.75 -6.06 22.74
C LEU A 7 -34.91 -6.89 23.74
N PRO A 8 -33.61 -7.14 23.49
CA PRO A 8 -32.79 -8.02 24.32
C PRO A 8 -31.92 -7.26 25.35
N HIS A 9 -31.89 -7.85 26.55
CA HIS A 9 -30.73 -8.07 27.44
C HIS A 9 -29.72 -6.93 27.70
N MET A 10 -29.75 -6.41 28.93
CA MET A 10 -28.56 -5.92 29.64
C MET A 10 -28.24 -6.91 30.76
N ASP A 11 -27.22 -7.75 30.53
CA ASP A 11 -26.70 -8.72 31.49
C ASP A 11 -25.77 -8.05 32.52
N TYR A 12 -26.16 -8.15 33.80
CA TYR A 12 -25.32 -7.84 34.95
C TYR A 12 -24.77 -9.13 35.57
N ARG A 13 -23.48 -9.44 35.40
CA ARG A 13 -22.68 -10.35 36.25
C ARG A 13 -21.18 -10.11 36.00
N HIS A 14 -20.20 -10.21 36.90
CA HIS A 14 -20.05 -10.44 38.35
C HIS A 14 -18.52 -10.33 38.64
N GLY A 15 -18.11 -9.89 39.84
CA GLY A 15 -16.80 -10.23 40.45
C GLY A 15 -16.02 -9.04 41.06
N ARG A 16 -16.05 -8.79 42.39
CA ARG A 16 -15.12 -9.26 43.47
C ARG A 16 -13.67 -8.75 43.27
N GLU A 17 -12.98 -8.03 44.18
CA GLU A 17 -12.76 -8.20 45.64
C GLU A 17 -12.34 -6.87 46.35
N ILE A 18 -12.90 -6.50 47.51
CA ILE A 18 -12.45 -6.62 48.94
C ILE A 18 -11.24 -5.77 49.41
N ARG A 19 -11.53 -4.76 50.27
CA ARG A 19 -10.91 -4.34 51.57
C ARG A 19 -11.15 -2.82 51.77
N LYS A 20 -11.42 -2.21 52.92
CA LYS A 20 -11.52 -2.56 54.35
C LYS A 20 -12.23 -1.38 55.06
N TYR A 21 -13.06 -1.70 56.04
CA TYR A 21 -13.55 -0.95 57.22
C TYR A 21 -13.20 0.54 57.50
N GLN A 22 -14.23 1.20 58.06
CA GLN A 22 -14.27 2.39 58.95
C GLN A 22 -14.25 3.79 58.31
N HIS A 23 -15.40 4.47 58.32
CA HIS A 23 -15.63 5.61 59.22
C HIS A 23 -17.11 6.07 59.29
N THR A 24 -17.65 6.00 60.51
CA THR A 24 -18.52 6.99 61.19
C THR A 24 -19.81 7.51 60.56
N LEU A 25 -20.92 7.13 61.21
CA LEU A 25 -22.19 7.84 61.35
C LEU A 25 -22.09 9.38 61.22
N SER A 26 -22.88 9.97 60.32
CA SER A 26 -23.30 11.39 60.43
C SER A 26 -24.66 11.60 59.76
N ALA A 27 -25.68 11.67 60.62
CA ALA A 27 -27.03 12.26 60.52
C ALA A 27 -27.70 12.54 59.15
N PRO A 28 -28.98 12.14 58.96
CA PRO A 28 -29.86 12.81 58.00
C PRO A 28 -30.27 14.20 58.54
N GLN A 29 -30.09 15.23 57.72
CA GLN A 29 -30.59 16.58 57.99
C GLN A 29 -32.12 16.54 58.09
N VAL A 30 -32.64 16.76 59.30
CA VAL A 30 -34.06 16.95 59.56
C VAL A 30 -34.33 18.45 59.56
N ASP A 31 -35.12 18.91 58.58
CA ASP A 31 -35.48 20.32 58.44
C ASP A 31 -36.18 20.85 59.70
N SER A 32 -35.59 21.90 60.28
CA SER A 32 -36.00 22.56 61.53
C SER A 32 -37.43 23.13 61.53
N VAL A 33 -38.09 23.17 60.38
CA VAL A 33 -39.46 23.65 60.22
C VAL A 33 -40.50 22.57 60.59
N SER A 34 -40.15 21.29 60.50
CA SER A 34 -41.10 20.18 60.74
C SER A 34 -41.29 19.85 62.24
N LEU A 35 -40.31 20.17 63.08
CA LEU A 35 -40.38 20.00 64.54
C LEU A 35 -41.23 21.09 65.22
N PHE A 36 -41.35 22.27 64.62
CA PHE A 36 -42.09 23.39 65.19
C PHE A 36 -43.61 23.22 65.06
N VAL A 37 -44.07 22.59 63.97
CA VAL A 37 -45.50 22.30 63.75
C VAL A 37 -45.98 21.13 64.62
N LEU A 38 -45.11 20.16 64.92
CA LEU A 38 -45.46 19.00 65.75
C LEU A 38 -45.61 19.37 67.25
N LEU A 39 -44.85 20.35 67.74
CA LEU A 39 -44.97 20.84 69.13
C LEU A 39 -46.16 21.79 69.36
N TYR A 40 -46.68 22.41 68.30
CA TYR A 40 -47.79 23.36 68.42
C TYR A 40 -49.18 22.69 68.35
N SER A 41 -49.28 21.44 67.89
CA SER A 41 -50.54 20.69 67.79
C SER A 41 -50.89 19.86 69.04
N ALA A 42 -49.95 19.67 69.97
CA ALA A 42 -50.15 18.90 71.20
C ALA A 42 -50.67 19.72 72.41
N ARG A 43 -51.18 20.94 72.19
CA ARG A 43 -51.81 21.76 73.25
C ARG A 43 -53.33 21.59 73.35
N SER A 44 -53.91 20.66 72.57
CA SER A 44 -55.37 20.60 72.42
C SER A 44 -56.05 19.33 72.93
N HIS A 45 -55.36 18.38 73.57
CA HIS A 45 -56.01 17.16 74.09
C HIS A 45 -55.43 16.69 75.44
N LEU A 46 -55.93 17.24 76.54
CA LEU A 46 -55.93 16.61 77.86
C LEU A 46 -57.34 16.78 78.49
N PRO A 47 -58.02 15.68 78.88
CA PRO A 47 -59.39 15.72 79.36
C PRO A 47 -59.42 16.06 80.87
N GLY A 48 -60.17 17.09 81.27
CA GLY A 48 -60.45 17.33 82.69
C GLY A 48 -60.56 18.78 83.18
N PHE A 49 -60.38 19.80 82.34
CA PHE A 49 -60.40 21.20 82.81
C PHE A 49 -61.83 21.78 82.81
N LYS A 50 -62.64 21.37 83.80
CA LYS A 50 -63.92 22.01 84.11
C LYS A 50 -63.66 23.40 84.72
N GLY A 51 -64.45 24.39 84.29
CA GLY A 51 -64.24 25.79 84.62
C GLY A 51 -64.23 26.10 86.12
N GLY A 52 -63.63 27.23 86.46
CA GLY A 52 -64.01 27.98 87.66
C GLY A 52 -62.97 28.13 88.78
N GLU A 53 -61.77 27.56 88.68
CA GLU A 53 -60.72 27.83 89.68
C GLU A 53 -59.62 28.72 89.09
N ARG A 54 -59.66 30.01 89.45
CA ARG A 54 -58.50 30.88 89.35
C ARG A 54 -57.40 30.27 90.22
N ILE A 55 -56.49 29.54 89.59
CA ILE A 55 -55.17 29.25 90.15
C ILE A 55 -54.52 30.61 90.42
N LYS A 56 -54.59 31.08 91.68
CA LYS A 56 -53.76 32.19 92.14
C LYS A 56 -52.33 31.66 92.16
N MET A 57 -51.66 31.75 91.02
CA MET A 57 -50.20 31.72 91.03
C MET A 57 -49.74 32.81 91.99
N PRO A 58 -48.86 32.53 92.97
CA PRO A 58 -48.29 33.57 93.81
C PRO A 58 -47.41 34.41 92.91
N TYR A 59 -47.98 35.45 92.29
CA TYR A 59 -47.21 36.55 91.75
C TYR A 59 -46.34 37.07 92.91
N PRO A 60 -45.00 37.07 92.81
CA PRO A 60 -44.18 37.72 93.82
C PRO A 60 -44.66 39.16 93.92
N LYS A 61 -45.20 39.53 95.09
CA LYS A 61 -45.73 40.85 95.35
C LYS A 61 -44.58 41.86 95.26
N ARG A 62 -44.64 42.71 94.24
CA ARG A 62 -43.99 44.02 94.05
C ARG A 62 -42.70 44.25 94.84
N GLY A 63 -41.57 44.24 94.14
CA GLY A 63 -40.31 44.66 94.73
C GLY A 63 -39.14 44.75 93.77
N LEU A 64 -39.33 45.35 92.59
CA LEU A 64 -38.33 46.13 91.85
C LEU A 64 -39.09 46.77 90.69
N PRO A 65 -39.05 48.10 90.52
CA PRO A 65 -39.52 48.64 89.27
C PRO A 65 -38.60 48.07 88.19
N LEU A 66 -39.15 47.38 87.18
CA LEU A 66 -38.50 47.37 85.88
C LEU A 66 -38.62 48.81 85.33
N THR A 67 -37.98 49.77 86.01
CA THR A 67 -37.57 50.99 85.35
C THR A 67 -36.56 50.53 84.34
N MET A 68 -37.01 50.27 83.12
CA MET A 68 -36.12 50.41 81.99
C MET A 68 -35.47 51.79 82.19
N PRO A 69 -34.13 51.88 82.41
CA PRO A 69 -33.49 53.17 82.55
C PRO A 69 -33.96 54.02 81.37
N LYS A 70 -34.49 55.22 81.65
CA LYS A 70 -35.01 56.08 80.58
C LYS A 70 -33.86 56.32 79.63
N ARG A 71 -34.00 55.77 78.42
CA ARG A 71 -33.01 55.87 77.37
C ARG A 71 -32.70 57.34 77.17
N THR A 72 -31.43 57.70 77.33
CA THR A 72 -31.00 59.06 77.08
C THR A 72 -30.90 59.27 75.57
N LYS A 73 -30.99 60.51 75.10
CA LYS A 73 -30.74 60.81 73.68
C LYS A 73 -29.35 60.32 73.25
N GLU A 74 -28.39 60.34 74.17
CA GLU A 74 -27.03 59.84 73.98
C GLU A 74 -27.00 58.31 73.78
N ASP A 75 -27.82 57.54 74.49
CA ASP A 75 -27.96 56.08 74.31
C ASP A 75 -28.65 55.70 72.98
N ASP A 76 -29.55 56.55 72.48
CA ASP A 76 -30.18 56.38 71.16
C ASP A 76 -29.17 56.67 70.04
N GLU A 77 -28.43 57.78 70.15
CA GLU A 77 -27.36 58.14 69.21
C GLU A 77 -26.21 57.12 69.21
N ALA A 78 -25.82 56.58 70.37
CA ALA A 78 -24.82 55.53 70.47
C ALA A 78 -25.26 54.23 69.77
N MET A 79 -26.54 53.85 69.90
CA MET A 79 -27.07 52.68 69.20
C MET A 79 -27.16 52.92 67.69
N GLU A 80 -27.55 54.11 67.24
CA GLU A 80 -27.57 54.44 65.82
C GLU A 80 -26.18 54.42 65.20
N LYS A 81 -25.17 54.97 65.88
CA LYS A 81 -23.77 54.87 65.47
C LYS A 81 -23.29 53.42 65.41
N LYS A 82 -23.67 52.58 66.38
CA LYS A 82 -23.35 51.15 66.36
C LYS A 82 -24.01 50.42 65.17
N ARG A 83 -25.28 50.73 64.89
CA ARG A 83 -26.01 50.18 63.74
C ARG A 83 -25.44 50.66 62.40
N GLN A 84 -24.96 51.90 62.33
CA GLN A 84 -24.25 52.45 61.17
C GLN A 84 -22.91 51.75 60.97
N ALA A 85 -22.12 51.58 62.04
CA ALA A 85 -20.85 50.86 62.02
C ALA A 85 -21.03 49.40 61.57
N GLU A 86 -22.01 48.69 62.12
CA GLU A 86 -22.32 47.30 61.74
C GLU A 86 -22.75 47.19 60.27
N LYS A 87 -23.54 48.15 59.77
CA LYS A 87 -23.90 48.21 58.34
C LYS A 87 -22.68 48.51 57.45
N GLU A 88 -21.76 49.36 57.90
CA GLU A 88 -20.53 49.65 57.17
C GLU A 88 -19.57 48.46 57.17
N GLU A 89 -19.43 47.77 58.30
CA GLU A 89 -18.67 46.52 58.41
C GLU A 89 -19.28 45.44 57.52
N GLY A 90 -20.60 45.26 57.55
CA GLY A 90 -21.30 44.35 56.64
C GLY A 90 -21.07 44.69 55.16
N ARG A 91 -21.08 45.98 54.79
CA ARG A 91 -20.74 46.42 53.42
C ARG A 91 -19.27 46.16 53.07
N ARG A 92 -18.35 46.34 54.01
CA ARG A 92 -16.91 46.08 53.81
C ARG A 92 -16.64 44.59 53.63
N GLU A 93 -17.24 43.74 54.48
CA GLU A 93 -17.13 42.29 54.37
C GLU A 93 -17.79 41.78 53.08
N TRP A 94 -18.98 42.28 52.73
CA TRP A 94 -19.61 41.95 51.45
C TRP A 94 -18.72 42.33 50.26
N LYS A 95 -18.08 43.51 50.29
CA LYS A 95 -17.16 43.95 49.23
C LYS A 95 -15.91 43.06 49.15
N LYS A 96 -15.30 42.70 50.27
CA LYS A 96 -14.17 41.76 50.31
C LYS A 96 -14.54 40.39 49.75
N GLU A 97 -15.74 39.91 50.08
CA GLU A 97 -16.22 38.63 49.57
C GLU A 97 -16.51 38.69 48.06
N GLN A 98 -17.04 39.81 47.57
CA GLN A 98 -17.17 40.04 46.12
C GLN A 98 -15.81 40.10 45.42
N ASP A 99 -14.82 40.78 45.99
CA ASP A 99 -13.47 40.85 45.43
C ASP A 99 -12.78 39.47 45.44
N ARG A 100 -12.99 38.66 46.49
CA ARG A 100 -12.52 37.28 46.57
C ARG A 100 -13.14 36.42 45.48
N LEU A 101 -14.47 36.45 45.34
CA LEU A 101 -15.19 35.70 44.30
C LEU A 101 -14.78 36.15 42.89
N ALA A 102 -14.51 37.44 42.69
CA ALA A 102 -14.00 37.95 41.43
C ALA A 102 -12.57 37.47 41.14
N ALA A 103 -11.70 37.39 42.14
CA ALA A 103 -10.35 36.85 42.00
C ALA A 103 -10.37 35.35 41.70
N GLU A 104 -11.20 34.58 42.40
CA GLU A 104 -11.38 33.14 42.15
C GLU A 104 -11.94 32.89 40.74
N ARG A 105 -12.92 33.68 40.31
CA ARG A 105 -13.47 33.58 38.95
C ARG A 105 -12.41 33.87 37.88
N LYS A 106 -11.59 34.91 38.07
CA LYS A 106 -10.48 35.22 37.14
C LYS A 106 -9.48 34.08 37.08
N LYS A 107 -9.10 33.53 38.23
CA LYS A 107 -8.18 32.39 38.29
C LYS A 107 -8.75 31.17 37.58
N ALA A 108 -10.03 30.86 37.79
CA ALA A 108 -10.70 29.75 37.10
C ALA A 108 -10.81 29.98 35.58
N GLU A 109 -10.99 31.23 35.15
CA GLU A 109 -11.00 31.59 33.73
C GLU A 109 -9.60 31.46 33.10
N GLU A 110 -8.56 31.91 33.78
CA GLU A 110 -7.17 31.73 33.36
C GLU A 110 -6.78 30.25 33.28
N GLU A 111 -7.19 29.43 34.24
CA GLU A 111 -6.96 27.97 34.22
C GLU A 111 -7.68 27.31 33.04
N ARG A 112 -8.93 27.70 32.75
CA ARG A 112 -9.66 27.21 31.57
C ARG A 112 -9.01 27.62 30.26
N LEU A 113 -8.54 28.86 30.16
CA LEU A 113 -7.82 29.33 28.98
C LEU A 113 -6.48 28.58 28.80
N ALA A 114 -5.76 28.32 29.90
CA ALA A 114 -4.55 27.53 29.86
C ALA A 114 -4.81 26.06 29.45
N GLU A 115 -5.92 25.47 29.90
CA GLU A 115 -6.34 24.13 29.48
C GLU A 115 -6.69 24.09 27.98
N LEU A 116 -7.49 25.04 27.50
CA LEU A 116 -7.82 25.17 26.07
C LEU A 116 -6.56 25.36 25.21
N ALA A 117 -5.62 26.19 25.65
CA ALA A 117 -4.36 26.40 24.95
C ALA A 117 -3.50 25.13 24.89
N ARG A 118 -3.51 24.29 25.93
CA ARG A 118 -2.82 22.98 25.93
C ARG A 118 -3.46 22.01 24.95
N ILE A 119 -4.79 21.91 24.94
CA ILE A 119 -5.53 21.05 24.02
C ILE A 119 -5.28 21.49 22.57
N GLU A 120 -5.29 22.80 22.30
CA GLU A 120 -5.00 23.30 20.95
C GLU A 120 -3.55 23.02 20.53
N ALA A 121 -2.58 23.18 21.44
CA ALA A 121 -1.19 22.86 21.17
C ALA A 121 -0.99 21.36 20.88
N GLU A 122 -1.65 20.47 21.64
CA GLU A 122 -1.63 19.03 21.42
C GLU A 122 -2.25 18.67 20.06
N ARG A 123 -3.40 19.25 19.72
CA ARG A 123 -4.04 19.02 18.42
C ARG A 123 -3.17 19.48 17.25
N ARG A 124 -2.49 20.63 17.37
CA ARG A 124 -1.55 21.11 16.35
C ARG A 124 -0.36 20.17 16.20
N ALA A 125 0.20 19.69 17.32
CA ALA A 125 1.30 18.73 17.28
C ALA A 125 0.86 17.39 16.64
N GLU A 126 -0.35 16.91 16.92
CA GLU A 126 -0.91 15.72 16.28
C GLU A 126 -1.12 15.93 14.78
N GLU A 127 -1.67 17.08 14.37
CA GLU A 127 -1.84 17.44 12.97
C GLU A 127 -0.50 17.51 12.22
N GLU A 128 0.53 18.10 12.83
CA GLU A 128 1.89 18.12 12.26
C GLU A 128 2.48 16.72 12.12
N ARG A 129 2.29 15.84 13.11
CA ARG A 129 2.75 14.45 13.03
C ARG A 129 2.03 13.66 11.94
N LEU A 130 0.72 13.83 11.80
CA LEU A 130 -0.06 13.20 10.73
C LEU A 130 0.35 13.73 9.36
N ALA A 131 0.63 15.03 9.25
CA ALA A 131 1.14 15.62 8.01
C ALA A 131 2.53 15.09 7.65
N GLU A 132 3.43 14.93 8.63
CA GLU A 132 4.75 14.33 8.41
C GLU A 132 4.64 12.86 7.99
N GLU A 133 3.80 12.07 8.67
CA GLU A 133 3.54 10.67 8.32
C GLU A 133 2.97 10.54 6.90
N ALA A 134 2.03 11.43 6.51
CA ALA A 134 1.48 11.46 5.17
C ALA A 134 2.55 11.78 4.11
N ARG A 135 3.46 12.73 4.39
CA ARG A 135 4.57 13.05 3.47
C ARG A 135 5.55 11.89 3.32
N LEU A 136 5.89 11.22 4.42
CA LEU A 136 6.76 10.03 4.37
C LEU A 136 6.10 8.88 3.61
N ALA A 137 4.79 8.68 3.79
CA ALA A 137 4.04 7.68 3.03
C ALA A 137 3.99 8.02 1.52
N GLU A 138 3.81 9.28 1.15
CA GLU A 138 3.85 9.72 -0.24
C GLU A 138 5.25 9.53 -0.86
N GLU A 139 6.31 9.91 -0.13
CA GLU A 139 7.69 9.71 -0.56
C GLU A 139 8.00 8.21 -0.76
N ALA A 140 7.56 7.34 0.14
CA ALA A 140 7.71 5.90 0.01
C ALA A 140 7.00 5.35 -1.23
N ARG A 141 5.78 5.83 -1.54
CA ARG A 141 5.04 5.43 -2.74
C ARG A 141 5.73 5.87 -4.03
N LEU A 142 6.24 7.11 -4.07
CA LEU A 142 6.99 7.61 -5.22
C LEU A 142 8.31 6.83 -5.42
N ALA A 143 8.99 6.46 -4.34
CA ALA A 143 10.19 5.63 -4.41
C ALA A 143 9.87 4.22 -4.93
N GLU A 144 8.75 3.61 -4.49
CA GLU A 144 8.30 2.31 -5.00
C GLU A 144 7.93 2.38 -6.49
N GLU A 145 7.18 3.41 -6.90
CA GLU A 145 6.83 3.63 -8.30
C GLU A 145 8.07 3.79 -9.19
N ALA A 146 9.07 4.55 -8.72
CA ALA A 146 10.34 4.71 -9.44
C ALA A 146 11.09 3.38 -9.60
N ARG A 147 11.11 2.53 -8.57
CA ARG A 147 11.73 1.19 -8.64
C ARG A 147 11.02 0.27 -9.62
N LEU A 148 9.69 0.27 -9.62
CA LEU A 148 8.90 -0.51 -10.58
C LEU A 148 9.12 -0.03 -12.02
N ALA A 149 9.21 1.28 -12.24
CA ALA A 149 9.52 1.85 -13.55
C ALA A 149 10.93 1.46 -14.03
N GLU A 150 11.92 1.46 -13.13
CA GLU A 150 13.29 1.02 -13.46
C GLU A 150 13.33 -0.48 -13.79
N GLU A 151 12.66 -1.33 -12.99
CA GLU A 151 12.55 -2.77 -13.24
C GLU A 151 11.89 -3.05 -14.60
N ALA A 152 10.82 -2.33 -14.94
CA ALA A 152 10.15 -2.45 -16.24
C ALA A 152 11.08 -2.08 -17.41
N ARG A 153 11.88 -1.02 -17.27
CA ARG A 153 12.86 -0.62 -18.30
C ARG A 153 13.95 -1.67 -18.49
N LEU A 154 14.48 -2.23 -17.41
CA LEU A 154 15.49 -3.30 -17.47
C LEU A 154 14.91 -4.56 -18.11
N ALA A 155 13.66 -4.91 -17.79
CA ALA A 155 12.98 -6.04 -18.42
C ALA A 155 12.77 -5.82 -19.93
N GLU A 156 12.38 -4.61 -20.35
CA GLU A 156 12.26 -4.26 -21.76
C GLU A 156 13.60 -4.33 -22.51
N GLU A 157 14.66 -3.78 -21.91
CA GLU A 157 16.02 -3.84 -22.47
C GLU A 157 16.49 -5.29 -22.64
N ALA A 158 16.24 -6.16 -21.64
CA ALA A 158 16.57 -7.58 -21.72
C ALA A 158 15.80 -8.29 -22.86
N ARG A 159 14.53 -7.96 -23.08
CA ARG A 159 13.73 -8.52 -24.19
C ARG A 159 14.27 -8.07 -25.55
N LEU A 160 14.63 -6.80 -25.71
CA LEU A 160 15.22 -6.29 -26.94
C LEU A 160 16.58 -6.94 -27.23
N ALA A 161 17.41 -7.14 -26.20
CA ALA A 161 18.69 -7.83 -26.33
C ALA A 161 18.50 -9.30 -26.75
N GLU A 162 17.52 -10.00 -26.18
CA GLU A 162 17.19 -11.37 -26.57
C GLU A 162 16.66 -11.45 -28.02
N GLU A 163 15.78 -10.53 -28.42
CA GLU A 163 15.27 -10.46 -29.79
C GLU A 163 16.41 -10.21 -30.79
N ALA A 164 17.34 -9.31 -30.47
CA ALA A 164 18.53 -9.05 -31.28
C ALA A 164 19.41 -10.30 -31.43
N ARG A 165 19.63 -11.07 -30.34
CA ARG A 165 20.38 -12.33 -30.37
C ARG A 165 19.72 -13.36 -31.28
N ILE A 166 18.39 -13.51 -31.19
CA ILE A 166 17.63 -14.44 -32.05
C ILE A 166 17.72 -14.01 -33.52
N ALA A 167 17.64 -12.72 -33.81
CA ALA A 167 17.78 -12.19 -35.17
C ALA A 167 19.18 -12.45 -35.74
N GLU A 168 20.23 -12.26 -34.94
CA GLU A 168 21.61 -12.57 -35.33
C GLU A 168 21.81 -14.07 -35.59
N GLU A 169 21.26 -14.93 -34.73
CA GLU A 169 21.32 -16.38 -34.91
C GLU A 169 20.63 -16.81 -36.21
N LYS A 170 19.46 -16.24 -36.52
CA LYS A 170 18.76 -16.47 -37.79
C LYS A 170 19.61 -16.04 -38.99
N ARG A 171 20.27 -14.88 -38.94
CA ARG A 171 21.18 -14.42 -40.01
C ARG A 171 22.34 -15.39 -40.22
N LYS A 172 22.99 -15.83 -39.13
CA LYS A 172 24.09 -16.81 -39.20
C LYS A 172 23.61 -18.15 -39.78
N ALA A 173 22.41 -18.59 -39.43
CA ALA A 173 21.83 -19.82 -39.98
C ALA A 173 21.52 -19.68 -41.49
N GLU A 174 21.01 -18.53 -41.93
CA GLU A 174 20.75 -18.25 -43.35
C GLU A 174 22.06 -18.17 -44.15
N GLU A 175 23.09 -17.52 -43.60
CA GLU A 175 24.42 -17.45 -44.22
C GLU A 175 25.03 -18.84 -44.40
N LYS A 176 24.95 -19.70 -43.38
CA LYS A 176 25.38 -21.11 -43.48
C LYS A 176 24.62 -21.87 -44.56
N LYS A 177 23.30 -21.65 -44.71
CA LYS A 177 22.51 -22.27 -45.79
C LYS A 177 22.97 -21.80 -47.17
N LYS A 178 23.20 -20.50 -47.35
CA LYS A 178 23.70 -19.94 -48.62
C LYS A 178 25.09 -20.49 -48.96
N ALA A 179 25.98 -20.59 -47.98
CA ALA A 179 27.30 -21.20 -48.16
C ALA A 179 27.22 -22.67 -48.57
N ALA A 180 26.34 -23.46 -47.93
CA ALA A 180 26.12 -24.86 -48.29
C ALA A 180 25.53 -25.03 -49.70
N GLU A 181 24.60 -24.15 -50.11
CA GLU A 181 24.04 -24.16 -51.46
C GLU A 181 25.09 -23.79 -52.51
N ALA A 182 25.92 -22.77 -52.24
CA ALA A 182 27.02 -22.39 -53.11
C ALA A 182 28.04 -23.54 -53.28
N ALA A 183 28.36 -24.25 -52.19
CA ALA A 183 29.24 -25.42 -52.24
C ALA A 183 28.65 -26.55 -53.10
N ARG A 184 27.35 -26.83 -52.99
CA ARG A 184 26.66 -27.81 -53.84
C ARG A 184 26.71 -27.44 -55.32
N LYS A 185 26.43 -26.17 -55.64
CA LYS A 185 26.52 -25.66 -57.02
C LYS A 185 27.94 -25.78 -57.59
N ALA A 186 28.96 -25.50 -56.78
CA ALA A 186 30.34 -25.66 -57.19
C ALA A 186 30.72 -27.13 -57.43
N GLU A 187 30.23 -28.07 -56.60
CA GLU A 187 30.44 -29.50 -56.80
C GLU A 187 29.73 -30.01 -58.07
N GLU A 188 28.50 -29.58 -58.31
CA GLU A 188 27.75 -29.90 -59.52
C GLU A 188 28.47 -29.40 -60.78
N ALA A 189 28.98 -28.16 -60.76
CA ALA A 189 29.77 -27.61 -61.84
C ALA A 189 31.04 -28.43 -62.11
N ARG A 190 31.74 -28.89 -61.07
CA ARG A 190 32.91 -29.77 -61.21
C ARG A 190 32.55 -31.12 -61.85
N LYS A 191 31.46 -31.74 -61.41
CA LYS A 191 30.98 -33.00 -62.00
C LYS A 191 30.59 -32.82 -63.47
N ALA A 192 29.95 -31.69 -63.82
CA ALA A 192 29.63 -31.37 -65.20
C ALA A 192 30.89 -31.15 -66.06
N GLU A 193 31.91 -30.46 -65.54
CA GLU A 193 33.20 -30.29 -66.22
C GLU A 193 33.92 -31.63 -66.43
N GLU A 194 33.94 -32.49 -65.40
CA GLU A 194 34.52 -33.83 -65.47
C GLU A 194 33.81 -34.69 -66.52
N ALA A 195 32.48 -34.64 -66.57
CA ALA A 195 31.69 -35.33 -67.59
C ALA A 195 32.01 -34.84 -69.01
N ARG A 196 32.19 -33.52 -69.22
CA ARG A 196 32.60 -32.96 -70.53
C ARG A 196 33.99 -33.44 -70.94
N LYS A 197 34.96 -33.45 -70.00
CA LYS A 197 36.31 -33.97 -70.28
C LYS A 197 36.28 -35.46 -70.62
N ALA A 198 35.46 -36.25 -69.94
CA ALA A 198 35.28 -37.66 -70.25
C ALA A 198 34.65 -37.87 -71.64
N GLU A 199 33.64 -37.08 -72.02
CA GLU A 199 33.04 -37.13 -73.35
C GLU A 199 34.05 -36.74 -74.45
N GLU A 200 34.83 -35.67 -74.22
CA GLU A 200 35.89 -35.23 -75.13
C GLU A 200 36.95 -36.32 -75.32
N ALA A 201 37.37 -36.98 -74.23
CA ALA A 201 38.29 -38.11 -74.30
C ALA A 201 37.73 -39.29 -75.11
N ARG A 202 36.43 -39.62 -74.98
CA ARG A 202 35.78 -40.67 -75.79
C ARG A 202 35.76 -40.29 -77.28
N LYS A 203 35.44 -39.04 -77.61
CA LYS A 203 35.47 -38.56 -79.00
C LYS A 203 36.89 -38.61 -79.59
N ALA A 204 37.90 -38.26 -78.80
CA ALA A 204 39.30 -38.36 -79.23
C ALA A 204 39.74 -39.82 -79.46
N GLU A 205 39.30 -40.76 -78.60
CA GLU A 205 39.55 -42.19 -78.79
C GLU A 205 38.85 -42.74 -80.04
N GLU A 206 37.59 -42.34 -80.26
CA GLU A 206 36.83 -42.71 -81.45
C GLU A 206 37.50 -42.20 -82.74
N ALA A 207 37.97 -40.95 -82.73
CA ALA A 207 38.73 -40.38 -83.84
C ALA A 207 40.02 -41.16 -84.12
N ARG A 208 40.75 -41.58 -83.08
CA ARG A 208 41.95 -42.43 -83.23
C ARG A 208 41.63 -43.78 -83.83
N LYS A 209 40.55 -44.44 -83.39
CA LYS A 209 40.11 -45.72 -83.97
C LYS A 209 39.71 -45.57 -85.44
N ALA A 210 39.06 -44.46 -85.80
CA ALA A 210 38.71 -44.17 -87.19
C ALA A 210 39.96 -43.91 -88.06
N GLU A 211 40.96 -43.22 -87.54
CA GLU A 211 42.25 -43.01 -88.23
C GLU A 211 43.02 -44.32 -88.40
N GLU A 212 43.08 -45.16 -87.36
CA GLU A 212 43.68 -46.50 -87.41
C GLU A 212 42.99 -47.39 -88.46
N ALA A 213 41.65 -47.36 -88.51
CA ALA A 213 40.89 -48.08 -89.53
C ALA A 213 41.20 -47.60 -90.96
N ARG A 214 41.35 -46.28 -91.17
CA ARG A 214 41.77 -45.73 -92.48
C ARG A 214 43.18 -46.17 -92.87
N LEU A 215 44.13 -46.15 -91.95
CA LEU A 215 45.49 -46.62 -92.21
C LEU A 215 45.53 -48.12 -92.53
N ALA A 216 44.69 -48.92 -91.86
CA ALA A 216 44.56 -50.34 -92.16
C ALA A 216 43.94 -50.60 -93.55
N GLU A 217 42.94 -49.81 -93.95
CA GLU A 217 42.36 -49.87 -95.30
C GLU A 217 43.37 -49.46 -96.37
N GLU A 218 44.12 -48.37 -96.14
CA GLU A 218 45.19 -47.92 -97.03
C GLU A 218 46.27 -48.99 -97.19
N ALA A 219 46.68 -49.65 -96.10
CA ALA A 219 47.62 -50.77 -96.13
C ALA A 219 47.08 -51.95 -96.95
N ARG A 220 45.78 -52.29 -96.83
CA ARG A 220 45.15 -53.32 -97.65
C ARG A 220 45.14 -52.98 -99.14
N LEU A 221 44.81 -51.74 -99.48
CA LEU A 221 44.84 -51.27 -100.88
C LEU A 221 46.27 -51.31 -101.45
N ALA A 222 47.27 -50.94 -100.64
CA ALA A 222 48.67 -51.05 -101.04
C ALA A 222 49.11 -52.51 -101.25
N GLU A 223 48.68 -53.44 -100.40
CA GLU A 223 48.93 -54.88 -100.57
C GLU A 223 48.25 -55.44 -101.82
N GLU A 224 46.98 -55.07 -102.06
CA GLU A 224 46.25 -55.43 -103.27
C GLU A 224 46.94 -54.91 -104.54
N ALA A 225 47.43 -53.67 -104.52
CA ALA A 225 48.22 -53.10 -105.61
C ALA A 225 49.52 -53.89 -105.85
N ARG A 226 50.22 -54.32 -104.80
CA ARG A 226 51.42 -55.17 -104.93
C ARG A 226 51.10 -56.55 -105.52
N LEU A 227 50.01 -57.19 -105.09
CA LEU A 227 49.56 -58.46 -105.66
C LEU A 227 49.16 -58.32 -107.13
N ALA A 228 48.50 -57.22 -107.49
CA ALA A 228 48.16 -56.92 -108.89
C ALA A 228 49.42 -56.70 -109.75
N GLU A 229 50.43 -56.01 -109.21
CA GLU A 229 51.71 -55.83 -109.90
C GLU A 229 52.50 -57.15 -110.04
N GLU A 230 52.50 -57.99 -108.99
CA GLU A 230 53.09 -59.33 -109.04
C GLU A 230 52.39 -60.21 -110.09
N ALA A 231 51.06 -60.16 -110.15
CA ALA A 231 50.28 -60.85 -111.18
C ALA A 231 50.62 -60.35 -112.59
N ARG A 232 50.81 -59.04 -112.79
CA ARG A 232 51.23 -58.46 -114.07
C ARG A 232 52.64 -58.94 -114.47
N ILE A 233 53.58 -58.99 -113.54
CA ILE A 233 54.94 -59.51 -113.79
C ILE A 233 54.88 -61.02 -114.10
N ALA A 234 54.02 -61.79 -113.43
CA ALA A 234 53.82 -63.21 -113.72
C ALA A 234 53.20 -63.42 -115.12
N GLU A 235 52.24 -62.59 -115.53
CA GLU A 235 51.67 -62.61 -116.88
C GLU A 235 52.71 -62.21 -117.94
N GLU A 236 53.52 -61.20 -117.67
CA GLU A 236 54.61 -60.80 -118.55
C GLU A 236 55.66 -61.90 -118.71
N LYS A 237 56.00 -62.61 -117.62
CA LYS A 237 56.83 -63.83 -117.66
C LYS A 237 56.17 -64.95 -118.48
N ARG A 238 54.85 -65.15 -118.36
CA ARG A 238 54.13 -66.13 -119.21
C ARG A 238 54.17 -65.74 -120.69
N LYS A 239 53.95 -64.47 -121.02
CA LYS A 239 54.08 -63.97 -122.41
C LYS A 239 55.52 -64.07 -122.92
N ALA A 240 56.52 -63.90 -122.06
CA ALA A 240 57.92 -64.10 -122.41
C ALA A 240 58.26 -65.59 -122.62
N GLU A 241 57.70 -66.51 -121.83
CA GLU A 241 57.82 -67.95 -122.06
C GLU A 241 57.07 -68.42 -123.32
N GLU A 242 55.90 -67.86 -123.59
CA GLU A 242 55.12 -68.16 -124.80
C GLU A 242 55.87 -67.69 -126.06
N LYS A 243 56.51 -66.51 -126.01
CA LYS A 243 57.42 -66.05 -127.06
C LYS A 243 58.69 -66.91 -127.19
N LYS A 244 59.15 -67.58 -126.13
CA LYS A 244 60.26 -68.55 -126.20
C LYS A 244 59.85 -69.93 -126.72
N LYS A 245 58.56 -70.29 -126.67
CA LYS A 245 58.01 -71.51 -127.30
C LYS A 245 57.61 -71.31 -128.77
N ALA A 246 57.53 -70.06 -129.22
CA ALA A 246 57.20 -69.69 -130.60
C ALA A 246 58.43 -69.31 -131.46
N ALA A 247 59.64 -69.49 -130.93
CA ALA A 247 60.93 -69.33 -131.63
C ALA A 247 61.63 -70.69 -131.72
#